data_AF-B4CXQ7-F1
#
_entry.id   AF-B4CXQ7-F1
#
_cell.length_a   1.000
_cell.length_b   1.000
_cell.length_c   1.000
_cell.angle_alpha   90.00
_cell.angle_beta   90.00
_cell.angle_gamma   90.00
#
_symmetry.space_group_name_H-M   'P 1'
#
loop_
_entity.id
_entity.type
_entity.pdbx_description
1 polymer ?
#
loop_
_entity_poly.entity_id
_entity_poly.type
_entity_poly.pdbx_seq_one_letter_code
_entity_poly.pdbx_strand_id
1 'polypeptide(L)'
;MAAPDYSIGFTREEVEEILAAQKAELKRALAAWQESGSTITKRRIDEIHAIIEACQIALKKLAPEVYGKRARVDTSAVFGFLPK
;
A
#
# COMPACT_ATOMS: atom_id res chain seq x y z
N MET A 1 14.06 -3.18 -8.32
CA MET A 1 13.30 -4.42 -8.62
C MET A 1 11.86 -4.00 -8.85
N ALA A 2 11.23 -4.38 -9.96
CA ALA A 2 9.83 -4.05 -10.18
C ALA A 2 8.98 -4.88 -9.20
N ALA A 3 8.14 -4.22 -8.40
CA ALA A 3 7.30 -4.94 -7.46
C ALA A 3 6.24 -5.76 -8.23
N PRO A 4 6.00 -7.02 -7.85
CA PRO A 4 5.02 -7.88 -8.52
C PRO A 4 3.60 -7.29 -8.41
N ASP A 5 2.84 -7.36 -9.50
CA ASP A 5 1.45 -6.88 -9.52
C ASP A 5 0.52 -7.98 -9.00
N TYR A 6 0.09 -7.84 -7.74
CA TYR A 6 -0.82 -8.78 -7.08
C TYR A 6 -2.30 -8.55 -7.42
N SER A 7 -2.62 -7.76 -8.45
CA SER A 7 -4.01 -7.51 -8.86
C SER A 7 -4.51 -8.53 -9.87
N ILE A 8 -3.61 -9.29 -10.51
CA ILE A 8 -3.93 -10.25 -11.56
C ILE A 8 -3.82 -11.66 -10.99
N GLY A 9 -4.93 -12.40 -11.00
CA GLY A 9 -4.95 -13.80 -10.57
C GLY A 9 -4.94 -14.04 -9.06
N PHE A 10 -4.98 -12.98 -8.25
CA PHE A 10 -5.16 -13.05 -6.80
C PHE A 10 -6.50 -12.47 -6.39
N THR A 11 -7.16 -13.11 -5.44
CA THR A 11 -8.34 -12.58 -4.76
C THR A 11 -7.94 -11.60 -3.67
N ARG A 12 -8.90 -10.79 -3.21
CA ARG A 12 -8.71 -9.86 -2.09
C ARG A 12 -8.13 -10.58 -0.87
N GLU A 13 -8.71 -11.72 -0.50
CA GLU A 13 -8.34 -12.49 0.70
C GLU A 13 -6.88 -12.94 0.62
N GLU A 14 -6.46 -13.48 -0.52
CA GLU A 14 -5.06 -13.91 -0.73
C GLU A 14 -4.07 -12.74 -0.61
N VAL A 15 -4.44 -11.55 -1.13
CA VAL A 15 -3.59 -10.35 -0.99
C VAL A 15 -3.54 -9.87 0.47
N GLU A 16 -4.63 -9.99 1.22
CA GLU A 16 -4.66 -9.67 2.66
C GLU A 16 -3.80 -10.65 3.48
N GLU A 17 -3.79 -11.94 3.14
CA GLU A 17 -2.93 -12.96 3.75
C GLU A 17 -1.44 -12.67 3.50
N ILE A 18 -1.06 -12.38 2.25
CA ILE A 18 0.32 -12.00 1.90
C ILE A 18 0.74 -10.74 2.67
N LEU A 19 -0.15 -9.74 2.74
CA LEU A 19 0.12 -8.50 3.47
C LEU A 19 0.29 -8.74 4.98
N ALA A 20 -0.47 -9.67 5.57
CA ALA A 20 -0.32 -10.05 6.97
C ALA A 20 1.02 -10.77 7.22
N ALA A 21 1.41 -11.69 6.35
CA ALA A 21 2.69 -12.37 6.40
C ALA A 21 3.87 -11.39 6.31
N GLN A 22 3.83 -10.46 5.35
CA GLN A 22 4.89 -9.46 5.17
C GLN A 22 4.97 -8.47 6.33
N LYS A 23 3.85 -8.12 6.97
CA LYS A 23 3.88 -7.32 8.22
C LYS A 23 4.55 -8.07 9.37
N ALA A 24 4.34 -9.37 9.49
CA ALA A 24 5.01 -10.19 10.51
C ALA A 24 6.52 -10.27 10.23
N GLU A 25 6.91 -10.46 8.97
CA GLU A 25 8.30 -10.46 8.56
C GLU A 25 8.97 -9.10 8.77
N LEU A 26 8.29 -8.00 8.46
CA LEU A 26 8.78 -6.64 8.73
C LEU A 26 9.10 -6.45 10.22
N LYS A 27 8.22 -6.90 11.13
CA LYS A 27 8.47 -6.82 12.58
C LYS A 27 9.73 -7.57 12.98
N ARG A 28 9.96 -8.77 12.43
CA ARG A 28 11.17 -9.56 12.68
C ARG A 28 12.42 -8.87 12.13
N ALA A 29 12.33 -8.34 10.91
CA ALA A 29 13.43 -7.63 10.27
C ALA A 29 13.79 -6.33 11.02
N LEU A 30 12.79 -5.61 11.54
CA LEU A 30 13.00 -4.42 12.37
C LEU A 30 13.65 -4.77 13.71
N ALA A 31 13.21 -5.85 14.37
CA ALA A 31 13.87 -6.32 15.59
C ALA A 31 15.35 -6.64 15.33
N ALA A 32 15.64 -7.41 14.28
CA ALA A 32 17.01 -7.72 13.87
C ALA A 32 17.83 -6.47 13.49
N TRP A 33 17.19 -5.45 12.88
CA TRP A 33 17.84 -4.19 12.58
C TRP A 33 18.20 -3.40 13.83
N GLN A 34 17.32 -3.38 14.84
CA GLN A 34 17.62 -2.72 16.12
C GLN A 34 18.83 -3.36 16.81
N GLU A 35 19.00 -4.68 16.71
CA GLU A 35 20.11 -5.41 17.32
C GLU A 35 21.44 -5.25 16.56
N SER A 36 21.41 -5.24 15.22
CA SER A 36 22.64 -5.31 14.40
C SER A 36 22.97 -4.06 13.58
N GLY A 37 22.00 -3.17 13.29
CA GLY A 37 22.19 -1.94 12.49
C GLY A 37 22.78 -2.16 11.07
N SER A 38 22.80 -3.39 10.58
CA SER A 38 23.57 -3.80 9.41
C SER A 38 22.86 -3.48 8.10
N THR A 39 23.50 -2.70 7.21
CA THR A 39 22.97 -2.23 5.90
C THR A 39 22.26 -3.30 5.07
N ILE A 40 22.63 -4.57 5.21
CA ILE A 40 21.96 -5.72 4.57
C ILE A 40 20.52 -5.86 5.07
N THR A 41 20.30 -5.76 6.37
CA THR A 41 18.98 -5.83 7.01
C THR A 41 18.12 -4.62 6.61
N LYS A 42 18.72 -3.43 6.38
CA LYS A 42 17.99 -2.26 5.85
C LYS A 42 17.48 -2.51 4.43
N ARG A 43 18.29 -3.13 3.56
CA ARG A 43 17.85 -3.50 2.21
C ARG A 43 16.67 -4.48 2.26
N ARG A 44 16.72 -5.48 3.15
CA ARG A 44 15.59 -6.38 3.38
C ARG A 44 14.33 -5.65 3.84
N ILE A 45 14.45 -4.70 4.76
CA ILE A 45 13.32 -3.88 5.22
C ILE A 45 12.70 -3.10 4.06
N ASP A 46 13.54 -2.52 3.20
CA ASP A 46 13.11 -1.78 2.02
C ASP A 46 12.37 -2.68 1.01
N GLU A 47 12.89 -3.89 0.77
CA GLU A 47 12.23 -4.90 -0.08
C GLU A 47 10.87 -5.32 0.48
N ILE A 48 10.77 -5.52 1.80
CA ILE A 48 9.50 -5.85 2.46
C ILE A 48 8.50 -4.69 2.32
N HIS A 49 8.94 -3.44 2.48
CA HIS A 49 8.09 -2.27 2.26
C HIS A 49 7.59 -2.18 0.82
N ALA A 50 8.45 -2.45 -0.18
CA ALA A 50 8.05 -2.46 -1.59
C ALA A 50 6.95 -3.50 -1.87
N ILE A 51 7.04 -4.69 -1.26
CA ILE A 51 6.01 -5.73 -1.39
C ILE A 51 4.71 -5.29 -0.71
N ILE A 52 4.78 -4.72 0.49
CA ILE A 52 3.60 -4.20 1.21
C ILE A 52 2.89 -3.12 0.37
N GLU A 53 3.65 -2.22 -0.24
CA GLU A 53 3.10 -1.18 -1.12
C GLU A 53 2.38 -1.80 -2.34
N ALA A 54 3.00 -2.79 -2.98
CA ALA A 54 2.38 -3.50 -4.10
C ALA A 54 1.08 -4.20 -3.70
N CYS A 55 1.04 -4.87 -2.55
CA CYS A 55 -0.19 -5.47 -2.02
C CYS A 55 -1.27 -4.40 -1.76
N GLN A 56 -0.91 -3.23 -1.20
CA GLN A 56 -1.87 -2.14 -0.98
C GLN A 56 -2.41 -1.55 -2.29
N ILE A 57 -1.56 -1.44 -3.33
CA ILE A 57 -1.99 -1.03 -4.66
C ILE A 57 -2.95 -2.05 -5.26
N ALA A 58 -2.65 -3.35 -5.14
CA ALA A 58 -3.53 -4.42 -5.59
C ALA A 58 -4.88 -4.39 -4.86
N LEU A 59 -4.90 -4.23 -3.54
CA LEU A 59 -6.15 -4.11 -2.76
C LEU A 59 -7.00 -2.90 -3.18
N LYS A 60 -6.37 -1.77 -3.50
CA LYS A 60 -7.09 -0.60 -4.05
C LYS A 60 -7.73 -0.87 -5.40
N LYS A 61 -7.13 -1.72 -6.23
CA LYS A 61 -7.68 -2.11 -7.54
C LYS A 61 -8.77 -3.17 -7.40
N LEU A 62 -8.58 -4.17 -6.54
CA LEU A 62 -9.49 -5.29 -6.33
C LEU A 62 -10.75 -4.88 -5.54
N ALA A 63 -10.61 -4.03 -4.53
CA ALA A 63 -11.69 -3.57 -3.66
C ALA A 63 -11.63 -2.04 -3.44
N PRO A 64 -11.86 -1.24 -4.50
CA PRO A 64 -11.82 0.22 -4.42
C PRO A 64 -12.86 0.80 -3.46
N GLU A 65 -13.96 0.11 -3.21
CA GLU A 65 -14.99 0.53 -2.25
C GLU A 65 -14.50 0.52 -0.80
N VAL A 66 -13.57 -0.39 -0.45
CA VAL A 66 -13.04 -0.55 0.91
C VAL A 66 -11.71 0.19 1.07
N TYR A 67 -10.80 0.06 0.10
CA TYR A 67 -9.43 0.56 0.21
C TYR A 67 -9.14 1.78 -0.69
N GLY A 68 -10.08 2.15 -1.56
CA GLY A 68 -9.94 3.32 -2.42
C GLY A 68 -9.87 4.62 -1.62
N LYS A 69 -9.14 5.60 -2.17
CA LYS A 69 -9.13 6.95 -1.59
C LYS A 69 -10.54 7.52 -1.72
N ARG A 70 -11.17 7.92 -0.60
CA ARG A 70 -12.37 8.77 -0.65
C ARG A 70 -12.03 10.01 -1.47
N ALA A 71 -12.56 10.09 -2.68
CA ALA A 71 -12.48 11.30 -3.47
C ALA A 71 -13.18 12.40 -2.65
N ARG A 72 -12.42 13.37 -2.12
CA ARG A 72 -13.01 14.64 -1.72
C ARG A 72 -13.46 15.27 -3.02
N VAL A 73 -14.75 15.14 -3.33
CA VAL A 73 -15.39 15.92 -4.39
C VAL A 73 -15.29 17.37 -3.94
N ASP A 74 -14.30 18.08 -4.47
CA ASP A 74 -14.20 19.52 -4.30
C ASP A 74 -15.29 20.14 -5.20
N THR A 75 -16.42 20.47 -4.59
CA THR A 75 -17.50 21.15 -5.29
C THR A 75 -17.06 22.59 -5.54
N SER A 76 -16.50 22.85 -6.71
CA SER A 76 -16.26 24.22 -7.16
C SER A 76 -17.61 24.93 -7.37
N ALA A 77 -18.00 25.78 -6.42
CA ALA A 77 -19.16 26.65 -6.57
C ALA A 77 -18.81 27.80 -7.53
N VAL A 78 -19.28 27.72 -8.77
CA VAL A 78 -19.29 28.85 -9.70
C VAL A 78 -20.34 29.85 -9.21
N PHE A 79 -19.92 30.87 -8.48
CA PHE A 79 -20.78 31.99 -8.10
C PHE A 79 -20.90 32.94 -9.29
N GLY A 80 -21.81 32.62 -10.22
CA GLY A 80 -22.14 33.49 -11.35
C GLY A 80 -22.97 34.68 -10.90
N PHE A 81 -22.39 35.88 -10.90
CA PHE A 81 -23.15 37.12 -10.77
C PHE A 81 -23.77 37.45 -12.15
N LEU A 82 -25.10 37.38 -12.25
CA LEU A 82 -25.84 37.76 -13.46
C LEU A 82 -26.36 39.20 -13.25
N PRO A 83 -25.74 40.25 -13.85
CA PRO A 83 -26.29 41.58 -13.81
C PRO A 83 -27.55 41.66 -14.70
N LYS A 84 -28.58 42.34 -14.18
CA LYS A 84 -29.86 42.62 -14.87
C LYS A 84 -29.68 43.61 -16.02
#